data_AF-A0A965TCZ9-F1
#
_entry.id   AF-A0A965TCZ9-F1
#
_cell.length_a   1.000
_cell.length_b   1.000
_cell.length_c   1.000
_cell.angle_alpha   90.00
_cell.angle_beta   90.00
_cell.angle_gamma   90.00
#
_symmetry.space_group_name_H-M   'P 1'
#
loop_
_entity.id
_entity.type
_entity.pdbx_description
1 polymer ?
#
loop_
_entity_poly.entity_id
_entity_poly.type
_entity_poly.pdbx_seq_one_letter_code
_entity_poly.pdbx_strand_id
1 'polypeptide(L)'
;MKKYFVPLLILLIIAIGILPLYSCYDSDDIFESGYFRCLEVIDAVNIHGLTDLGKEQEEIAFPTEINGIDVFAIGTLYGSNYMSSNKLKKVFIPGGCIINRADLFRGCINLGETIFLSKTPPKQAPKDNTFGGNKYTASAFVDTYVSWGYKSILPANVSYMNNYSDEVNGGYYWVDDIAIHQKIKTIPYEPKREGYLFGGWYTEPECVNKWDFATDIKGTDDLILYAEWIIK
;
A
#
# COMPACT_ATOMS: atom_id res chain seq x y z
N MET A 1 -11.74 -10.28 69.49
CA MET A 1 -12.08 -9.06 68.72
C MET A 1 -10.76 -8.33 68.47
N LYS A 2 -10.24 -8.09 67.26
CA LYS A 2 -10.81 -7.84 65.93
C LYS A 2 -10.04 -8.63 64.86
N LYS A 3 -10.76 -9.23 63.91
CA LYS A 3 -10.20 -9.78 62.66
C LYS A 3 -9.93 -8.60 61.72
N TYR A 4 -8.70 -8.43 61.26
CA TYR A 4 -8.39 -7.49 60.19
C TYR A 4 -8.75 -8.15 58.86
N PHE A 5 -9.82 -7.67 58.25
CA PHE A 5 -10.23 -7.98 56.89
C PHE A 5 -9.36 -7.10 55.98
N VAL A 6 -8.39 -7.68 55.27
CA VAL A 6 -7.64 -6.99 54.22
C VAL A 6 -8.52 -7.05 52.97
N PRO A 7 -9.06 -5.93 52.44
CA PRO A 7 -9.78 -5.98 51.19
C PRO A 7 -8.75 -6.15 50.07
N LEU A 8 -8.91 -7.25 49.34
CA LEU A 8 -8.34 -7.52 48.04
C LEU A 8 -8.78 -6.42 47.07
N LEU A 9 -8.01 -5.33 46.99
CA LEU A 9 -8.17 -4.28 45.99
C LEU A 9 -6.81 -4.04 45.33
N ILE A 10 -6.35 -5.04 44.59
CA ILE A 10 -5.15 -4.95 43.76
C ILE A 10 -5.56 -5.32 42.33
N LEU A 11 -5.25 -4.40 41.41
CA LEU A 11 -5.23 -4.53 39.95
C LEU A 11 -6.58 -4.50 39.22
N LEU A 12 -7.19 -3.31 39.18
CA LEU A 12 -8.01 -2.88 38.04
C LEU A 12 -7.71 -1.42 37.69
N ILE A 13 -6.42 -1.11 37.61
CA ILE A 13 -5.88 0.12 37.05
C ILE A 13 -4.84 -0.35 36.03
N ILE A 14 -4.85 0.23 34.84
CA ILE A 14 -4.06 -0.12 33.63
C ILE A 14 -4.77 -1.08 32.66
N ALA A 15 -5.91 -0.64 32.11
CA ALA A 15 -6.33 -0.97 30.75
C ALA A 15 -7.25 0.11 30.14
N ILE A 16 -7.15 1.36 30.63
CA ILE A 16 -7.74 2.54 29.98
C ILE A 16 -6.59 3.54 29.79
N GLY A 17 -5.58 3.08 29.07
CA GLY A 17 -4.52 3.91 28.52
C GLY A 17 -4.59 3.74 27.01
N ILE A 18 -5.04 4.80 26.33
CA ILE A 18 -5.18 4.91 24.87
C ILE A 18 -6.41 4.18 24.29
N LEU A 19 -7.60 4.53 24.77
CA LEU A 19 -8.64 4.86 23.79
C LEU A 19 -8.36 6.32 23.43
N PRO A 20 -7.97 6.66 22.19
CA PRO A 20 -8.27 8.00 21.73
C PRO A 20 -9.76 8.17 21.98
N LEU A 21 -10.13 9.16 22.79
CA LEU A 21 -11.45 9.73 22.70
C LEU A 21 -11.56 10.18 21.24
N TYR A 22 -12.07 9.30 20.38
CA TYR A 22 -12.61 9.67 19.09
C TYR A 22 -13.84 10.51 19.43
N SER A 23 -13.62 11.76 19.85
CA SER A 23 -14.62 12.80 19.69
C SER A 23 -15.02 12.74 18.22
N CYS A 24 -16.31 12.88 17.93
CA CYS A 24 -16.78 13.06 16.56
C CYS A 24 -15.83 14.00 15.84
N TYR A 25 -15.05 13.49 14.88
CA TYR A 25 -14.20 14.32 14.04
C TYR A 25 -15.14 15.27 13.31
N ASP A 26 -14.94 16.57 13.52
CA ASP A 26 -15.63 17.58 12.73
C ASP A 26 -15.15 17.46 11.27
N SER A 27 -16.03 17.81 10.32
CA SER A 27 -15.72 17.76 8.88
C SER A 27 -14.53 18.60 8.46
N ASP A 28 -14.05 19.48 9.34
CA ASP A 28 -13.04 20.49 9.09
C ASP A 28 -11.60 19.92 9.08
N ASP A 29 -11.40 18.70 9.60
CA ASP A 29 -10.09 18.02 9.57
C ASP A 29 -9.87 17.21 8.26
N ILE A 30 -10.87 17.17 7.38
CA ILE A 30 -10.80 16.45 6.10
C ILE A 30 -10.21 17.36 5.03
N PHE A 31 -9.17 16.88 4.35
CA PHE A 31 -8.57 17.56 3.20
C PHE A 31 -8.46 16.63 1.99
N GLU A 32 -8.40 17.21 0.80
CA GLU A 32 -8.15 16.47 -0.44
C GLU A 32 -6.68 16.60 -0.85
N SER A 33 -6.07 15.48 -1.25
CA SER A 33 -4.73 15.44 -1.84
C SER A 33 -4.74 14.52 -3.05
N GLY A 34 -4.73 15.13 -4.24
CA GLY A 34 -4.84 14.43 -5.52
C GLY A 34 -6.10 13.56 -5.60
N TYR A 35 -5.90 12.24 -5.56
CA TYR A 35 -6.96 11.24 -5.67
C TYR A 35 -7.62 10.89 -4.33
N PHE A 36 -7.09 11.38 -3.23
CA PHE A 36 -7.41 10.90 -1.88
C PHE A 36 -8.09 11.98 -1.03
N ARG A 37 -9.13 11.56 -0.31
CA ARG A 37 -9.69 12.27 0.83
C ARG A 37 -9.00 11.76 2.08
N CYS A 38 -8.44 12.69 2.82
CA CYS A 38 -7.49 12.44 3.89
C CYS A 38 -7.97 13.10 5.18
N LEU A 39 -7.63 12.48 6.30
CA LEU A 39 -7.80 13.02 7.63
C LEU A 39 -6.43 13.07 8.28
N GLU A 40 -6.04 14.25 8.78
CA GLU A 40 -4.85 14.37 9.62
C GLU A 40 -5.20 13.90 11.03
N VAL A 41 -4.39 13.00 11.56
CA VAL A 41 -4.38 12.60 12.96
C VAL A 41 -3.01 12.96 13.52
N ILE A 42 -2.85 13.00 14.85
CA ILE A 42 -1.58 13.44 15.48
C ILE A 42 -0.38 12.69 14.85
N ASP A 43 0.44 13.44 14.10
CA ASP A 43 1.64 13.02 13.36
C ASP A 43 1.44 11.92 12.28
N ALA A 44 0.24 11.77 11.73
CA ALA A 44 -0.02 10.81 10.65
C ALA A 44 -1.23 11.20 9.77
N VAL A 45 -1.32 10.60 8.58
CA VAL A 45 -2.46 10.75 7.67
C VAL A 45 -3.24 9.44 7.56
N ASN A 46 -4.57 9.53 7.61
CA ASN A 46 -5.47 8.45 7.23
C ASN A 46 -6.14 8.76 5.89
N ILE A 47 -5.98 7.88 4.91
CA ILE A 47 -6.66 7.97 3.62
C ILE A 47 -8.03 7.31 3.77
N HIS A 48 -9.07 8.10 3.98
CA HIS A 48 -10.39 7.58 4.30
C HIS A 48 -11.34 7.51 3.09
N GLY A 49 -11.02 8.13 1.95
CA GLY A 49 -11.81 7.99 0.72
C GLY A 49 -11.11 8.42 -0.56
N LEU A 50 -11.81 8.29 -1.68
CA LEU A 50 -11.40 8.85 -2.98
C LEU A 50 -12.07 10.21 -3.23
N THR A 51 -11.32 11.14 -3.82
CA THR A 51 -11.87 12.37 -4.42
C THR A 51 -12.66 12.03 -5.68
N ASP A 52 -13.37 12.99 -6.26
CA ASP A 52 -14.07 12.73 -7.52
C ASP A 52 -13.09 12.46 -8.66
N LEU A 53 -11.89 13.07 -8.64
CA LEU A 53 -10.80 12.72 -9.57
C LEU A 53 -10.28 11.29 -9.34
N GLY A 54 -10.16 10.87 -8.08
CA GLY A 54 -9.78 9.51 -7.73
C GLY A 54 -10.79 8.48 -8.23
N LYS A 55 -12.09 8.74 -8.08
CA LYS A 55 -13.13 7.82 -8.57
C LYS A 55 -13.09 7.60 -10.08
N GLU A 56 -12.56 8.56 -10.84
CA GLU A 56 -12.45 8.47 -12.29
C GLU A 56 -11.26 7.64 -12.77
N GLN A 57 -10.32 7.28 -11.89
CA GLN A 57 -9.14 6.49 -12.25
C GLN A 57 -9.49 5.01 -12.47
N GLU A 58 -8.88 4.40 -13.48
CA GLU A 58 -8.92 2.95 -13.65
C GLU A 58 -7.88 2.24 -12.77
N GLU A 59 -6.81 2.93 -12.39
CA GLU A 59 -5.74 2.40 -11.56
C GLU A 59 -5.29 3.43 -10.52
N ILE A 60 -5.11 3.00 -9.27
CA ILE A 60 -4.65 3.88 -8.17
C ILE A 60 -3.56 3.21 -7.36
N ALA A 61 -2.48 3.95 -7.14
CA ALA A 61 -1.48 3.59 -6.15
C ALA A 61 -1.63 4.42 -4.89
N PHE A 62 -1.79 3.74 -3.76
CA PHE A 62 -1.87 4.42 -2.47
C PHE A 62 -0.47 4.85 -2.04
N PRO A 63 -0.29 6.13 -1.66
CA PRO A 63 1.01 6.64 -1.25
C PRO A 63 1.36 6.16 0.16
N THR A 64 2.65 6.15 0.47
CA THR A 64 3.16 5.95 1.83
C THR A 64 3.23 7.26 2.63
N GLU A 65 3.15 8.40 1.95
CA GLU A 65 3.28 9.74 2.53
C GLU A 65 2.35 10.72 1.80
N ILE A 66 1.72 11.63 2.52
CA ILE A 66 0.95 12.75 1.97
C ILE A 66 1.46 14.03 2.64
N ASN A 67 1.89 15.00 1.83
CA ASN A 67 2.41 16.29 2.30
C ASN A 67 3.57 16.20 3.31
N GLY A 68 4.46 15.20 3.19
CA GLY A 68 5.55 15.01 4.16
C GLY A 68 5.16 14.19 5.40
N ILE A 69 3.91 13.75 5.50
CA ILE A 69 3.38 13.02 6.66
C ILE A 69 3.07 11.57 6.25
N ASP A 70 3.52 10.61 7.07
CA ASP A 70 3.32 9.19 6.81
C ASP A 70 1.82 8.81 6.79
N VAL A 71 1.46 7.99 5.81
CA VAL A 71 0.13 7.38 5.71
C VAL A 71 0.09 6.20 6.67
N PHE A 72 -0.57 6.40 7.80
CA PHE A 72 -0.72 5.38 8.83
C PHE A 72 -1.79 4.36 8.47
N ALA A 73 -2.88 4.80 7.84
CA ALA A 73 -3.99 3.92 7.52
C ALA A 73 -4.69 4.27 6.20
N ILE A 74 -5.34 3.25 5.63
CA ILE A 74 -6.21 3.35 4.48
C ILE A 74 -7.56 2.76 4.87
N GLY A 75 -8.62 3.52 4.61
CA GLY A 75 -9.99 3.19 4.98
C GLY A 75 -10.43 3.84 6.29
N THR A 76 -11.67 3.55 6.67
CA THR A 76 -12.30 4.08 7.88
C THR A 76 -12.83 2.94 8.74
N LEU A 77 -12.79 3.12 10.06
CA LEU A 77 -13.44 2.20 11.00
C LEU A 77 -14.97 2.29 10.93
N TYR A 78 -15.50 3.50 10.67
CA TYR A 78 -16.94 3.83 10.69
C TYR A 78 -17.40 4.54 9.41
N GLY A 79 -18.68 4.34 9.05
CA GLY A 79 -19.26 4.84 7.80
C GLY A 79 -19.11 3.85 6.63
N SER A 80 -19.58 4.25 5.43
CA SER A 80 -19.68 3.35 4.27
C SER A 80 -19.23 4.01 2.96
N ASN A 81 -18.72 3.19 2.03
CA ASN A 81 -18.53 3.51 0.61
C ASN A 81 -17.53 4.63 0.24
N TYR A 82 -16.61 5.02 1.12
CA TYR A 82 -15.69 6.12 0.82
C TYR A 82 -14.63 5.79 -0.24
N MET A 83 -14.29 4.51 -0.42
CA MET A 83 -13.37 4.04 -1.46
C MET A 83 -14.09 3.49 -2.71
N SER A 84 -15.40 3.68 -2.83
CA SER A 84 -16.17 3.11 -3.93
C SER A 84 -15.90 3.83 -5.27
N SER A 85 -15.57 3.08 -6.30
CA SER A 85 -15.49 3.54 -7.70
C SER A 85 -15.95 2.44 -8.65
N ASN A 86 -16.81 2.78 -9.61
CA ASN A 86 -17.17 1.86 -10.69
C ASN A 86 -16.14 1.82 -11.83
N LYS A 87 -15.07 2.64 -11.80
CA LYS A 87 -14.04 2.66 -12.85
C LYS A 87 -12.76 1.96 -12.43
N LEU A 88 -12.49 1.91 -11.13
CA LEU A 88 -11.27 1.33 -10.58
C LEU A 88 -11.18 -0.17 -10.89
N LYS A 89 -10.11 -0.56 -11.58
CA LYS A 89 -9.78 -1.92 -12.03
C LYS A 89 -8.54 -2.50 -11.36
N LYS A 90 -7.59 -1.64 -10.97
CA LYS A 90 -6.34 -2.04 -10.32
C LYS A 90 -6.01 -1.12 -9.14
N VAL A 91 -5.52 -1.67 -8.04
CA VAL A 91 -4.96 -0.89 -6.93
C VAL A 91 -3.58 -1.39 -6.52
N PHE A 92 -2.70 -0.46 -6.16
CA PHE A 92 -1.41 -0.76 -5.56
C PHE A 92 -1.43 -0.35 -4.09
N ILE A 93 -1.20 -1.31 -3.21
CA ILE A 93 -1.27 -1.17 -1.76
C ILE A 93 0.16 -1.20 -1.18
N PRO A 94 0.60 -0.11 -0.52
CA PRO A 94 1.91 -0.07 0.11
C PRO A 94 1.94 -0.89 1.41
N GLY A 95 3.15 -1.23 1.86
CA GLY A 95 3.37 -1.80 3.19
C GLY A 95 3.31 -0.76 4.30
N GLY A 96 3.47 -1.23 5.54
CA GLY A 96 3.61 -0.36 6.72
C GLY A 96 2.30 0.29 7.19
N CYS A 97 1.30 0.42 6.32
CA CYS A 97 -0.01 0.97 6.66
C CYS A 97 -0.95 -0.06 7.30
N ILE A 98 -1.96 0.46 8.00
CA ILE A 98 -3.13 -0.29 8.46
C ILE A 98 -4.22 -0.22 7.39
N ILE A 99 -4.88 -1.36 7.13
CA ILE A 99 -6.10 -1.37 6.35
C ILE A 99 -7.29 -1.44 7.30
N ASN A 100 -8.00 -0.31 7.42
CA ASN A 100 -9.17 -0.18 8.26
C ASN A 100 -10.39 -0.74 7.51
N ARG A 101 -10.75 -1.99 7.87
CA ARG A 101 -11.89 -2.80 7.40
C ARG A 101 -11.62 -3.74 6.23
N ALA A 102 -12.29 -4.89 6.30
CA ALA A 102 -12.25 -5.91 5.26
C ALA A 102 -12.99 -5.52 3.97
N ASP A 103 -13.98 -4.63 4.06
CA ASP A 103 -14.84 -4.22 2.96
C ASP A 103 -14.40 -2.91 2.28
N LEU A 104 -13.12 -2.55 2.39
CA LEU A 104 -12.54 -1.31 1.87
C LEU A 104 -12.97 -1.05 0.42
N PHE A 105 -12.81 -2.03 -0.46
CA PHE A 105 -13.14 -1.90 -1.89
C PHE A 105 -14.48 -2.52 -2.28
N ARG A 106 -15.41 -2.72 -1.33
CA ARG A 106 -16.70 -3.39 -1.61
C ARG A 106 -17.52 -2.69 -2.70
N GLY A 107 -17.43 -1.36 -2.82
CA GLY A 107 -18.11 -0.62 -3.88
C GLY A 107 -17.30 -0.50 -5.19
N CYS A 108 -16.13 -1.13 -5.28
CA CYS A 108 -15.32 -1.19 -6.50
C CYS A 108 -15.65 -2.45 -7.31
N ILE A 109 -16.83 -2.46 -7.92
CA ILE A 109 -17.37 -3.65 -8.60
C ILE A 109 -16.52 -4.16 -9.78
N ASN A 110 -15.67 -3.30 -10.34
CA ASN A 110 -14.80 -3.60 -11.47
C ASN A 110 -13.34 -3.84 -11.06
N LEU A 111 -13.04 -3.85 -9.76
CA LEU A 111 -11.70 -4.09 -9.25
C LEU A 111 -11.28 -5.54 -9.53
N GLY A 112 -10.41 -5.70 -10.52
CA GLY A 112 -9.90 -6.98 -10.99
C GLY A 112 -8.55 -7.36 -10.41
N GLU A 113 -7.75 -6.38 -9.96
CA GLU A 113 -6.38 -6.61 -9.49
C GLU A 113 -6.04 -5.78 -8.25
N THR A 114 -5.43 -6.44 -7.27
CA THR A 114 -4.83 -5.80 -6.08
C THR A 114 -3.36 -6.19 -6.01
N ILE A 115 -2.47 -5.20 -6.08
CA ILE A 115 -1.03 -5.40 -6.07
C ILE A 115 -0.47 -4.95 -4.73
N PHE A 116 0.20 -5.83 -4.00
CA PHE A 116 0.88 -5.49 -2.76
C PHE A 116 2.37 -5.26 -2.99
N LEU A 117 2.84 -4.06 -2.61
CA LEU A 117 4.17 -3.56 -2.97
C LEU A 117 5.28 -3.93 -1.97
N SER A 118 4.93 -4.49 -0.81
CA SER A 118 5.86 -4.67 0.31
C SER A 118 6.10 -6.13 0.67
N LYS A 119 7.29 -6.41 1.20
CA LYS A 119 7.63 -7.71 1.80
C LYS A 119 6.72 -8.09 2.95
N THR A 120 6.35 -7.09 3.76
CA THR A 120 5.42 -7.28 4.87
C THR A 120 4.03 -6.81 4.48
N PRO A 121 3.00 -7.66 4.59
CA PRO A 121 1.64 -7.25 4.25
C PRO A 121 1.15 -6.12 5.17
N PRO A 122 0.19 -5.30 4.68
CA PRO A 122 -0.46 -4.30 5.53
C PRO A 122 -1.07 -4.92 6.79
N LYS A 123 -1.05 -4.17 7.88
CA LYS A 123 -1.62 -4.61 9.17
C LYS A 123 -3.14 -4.58 9.09
N GLN A 124 -3.81 -5.54 9.75
CA GLN A 124 -5.27 -5.68 9.80
C GLN A 124 -5.99 -5.86 8.47
N ALA A 125 -5.24 -5.94 7.37
CA ALA A 125 -5.78 -6.19 6.06
C ALA A 125 -6.51 -7.53 6.00
N PRO A 126 -7.66 -7.57 5.30
CA PRO A 126 -8.37 -8.81 5.12
C PRO A 126 -7.53 -9.86 4.41
N LYS A 127 -7.58 -11.07 4.97
CA LYS A 127 -6.78 -12.22 4.52
C LYS A 127 -7.54 -13.16 3.58
N ASP A 128 -8.85 -12.94 3.46
CA ASP A 128 -9.85 -13.87 2.92
C ASP A 128 -10.39 -13.46 1.53
N ASN A 129 -9.58 -12.80 0.72
CA ASN A 129 -9.91 -12.33 -0.64
C ASN A 129 -10.90 -11.15 -0.73
N THR A 130 -11.24 -10.49 0.37
CA THR A 130 -12.22 -9.38 0.35
C THR A 130 -11.70 -8.06 -0.25
N PHE A 131 -10.40 -7.98 -0.61
CA PHE A 131 -9.87 -6.89 -1.44
C PHE A 131 -10.45 -6.82 -2.86
N GLY A 132 -11.10 -7.90 -3.34
CA GLY A 132 -11.56 -7.99 -4.72
C GLY A 132 -10.43 -8.37 -5.67
N GLY A 133 -10.79 -8.99 -6.79
CA GLY A 133 -9.85 -9.34 -7.85
C GLY A 133 -8.79 -10.40 -7.50
N ASN A 134 -7.90 -10.61 -8.47
CA ASN A 134 -6.66 -11.33 -8.29
C ASN A 134 -5.69 -10.49 -7.46
N LYS A 135 -4.89 -11.16 -6.63
CA LYS A 135 -3.96 -10.48 -5.72
C LYS A 135 -2.55 -10.88 -6.06
N TYR A 136 -1.68 -9.89 -6.18
CA TYR A 136 -0.30 -10.11 -6.57
C TYR A 136 0.66 -9.48 -5.58
N THR A 137 1.84 -10.05 -5.49
CA THR A 137 2.99 -9.47 -4.78
C THR A 137 4.26 -9.91 -5.50
N ALA A 138 5.43 -9.41 -5.10
CA ALA A 138 6.69 -9.90 -5.66
C ALA A 138 6.78 -11.42 -5.51
N SER A 139 7.30 -12.12 -6.51
CA SER A 139 7.45 -13.58 -6.46
C SER A 139 8.17 -14.04 -5.17
N ALA A 140 9.19 -13.29 -4.74
CA ALA A 140 9.92 -13.54 -3.49
C ALA A 140 9.11 -13.36 -2.19
N PHE A 141 7.95 -12.68 -2.25
CA PHE A 141 7.11 -12.38 -1.08
C PHE A 141 5.90 -13.30 -0.95
N VAL A 142 5.59 -14.12 -1.95
CA VAL A 142 4.40 -14.99 -1.97
C VAL A 142 4.31 -15.85 -0.70
N ASP A 143 5.38 -16.56 -0.35
CA ASP A 143 5.43 -17.41 0.84
C ASP A 143 5.27 -16.61 2.14
N THR A 144 5.80 -15.38 2.16
CA THR A 144 5.62 -14.48 3.30
C THR A 144 4.14 -14.15 3.46
N TYR A 145 3.44 -13.76 2.40
CA TYR A 145 2.01 -13.46 2.46
C TYR A 145 1.17 -14.68 2.88
N VAL A 146 1.47 -15.86 2.32
CA VAL A 146 0.80 -17.11 2.68
C VAL A 146 1.00 -17.44 4.15
N SER A 147 2.22 -17.29 4.69
CA SER A 147 2.49 -17.52 6.12
C SER A 147 1.75 -16.55 7.04
N TRP A 148 1.42 -15.35 6.55
CA TRP A 148 0.59 -14.38 7.25
C TRP A 148 -0.93 -14.65 7.12
N GLY A 149 -1.30 -15.68 6.35
CA GLY A 149 -2.66 -16.18 6.20
C GLY A 149 -3.41 -15.64 4.98
N TYR A 150 -2.74 -14.89 4.09
CA TYR A 150 -3.36 -14.46 2.84
C TYR A 150 -3.63 -15.67 1.94
N LYS A 151 -4.84 -15.73 1.40
CA LYS A 151 -5.23 -16.76 0.45
C LYS A 151 -5.06 -16.26 -0.99
N SER A 152 -4.74 -17.18 -1.90
CA SER A 152 -4.76 -16.92 -3.35
C SER A 152 -3.94 -15.69 -3.78
N ILE A 153 -2.73 -15.57 -3.24
CA ILE A 153 -1.73 -14.58 -3.68
C ILE A 153 -0.93 -15.19 -4.82
N LEU A 154 -0.79 -14.43 -5.90
CA LEU A 154 -0.09 -14.81 -7.12
C LEU A 154 1.24 -14.04 -7.22
N PRO A 155 2.27 -14.62 -7.85
CA PRO A 155 3.49 -13.88 -8.15
C PRO A 155 3.20 -12.86 -9.27
N ALA A 156 3.63 -11.62 -9.06
CA ALA A 156 3.71 -10.60 -10.10
C ALA A 156 4.83 -10.94 -11.10
N ASN A 157 4.64 -10.58 -12.37
CA ASN A 157 5.56 -10.91 -13.46
C ASN A 157 6.41 -9.72 -13.96
N VAL A 158 6.23 -8.54 -13.35
CA VAL A 158 7.11 -7.38 -13.50
C VAL A 158 7.57 -6.93 -12.12
N SER A 159 8.87 -6.74 -11.95
CA SER A 159 9.48 -6.24 -10.72
C SER A 159 10.38 -5.04 -11.00
N TYR A 160 10.33 -4.05 -10.13
CA TYR A 160 11.18 -2.87 -10.15
C TYR A 160 12.06 -2.88 -8.91
N MET A 161 13.36 -3.00 -9.10
CA MET A 161 14.36 -3.10 -8.05
C MET A 161 14.94 -1.73 -7.74
N ASN A 162 15.00 -1.41 -6.45
CA ASN A 162 15.61 -0.18 -5.95
C ASN A 162 17.10 -0.08 -6.32
N ASN A 163 17.78 -1.21 -6.61
CA ASN A 163 19.17 -1.28 -7.03
C ASN A 163 20.17 -0.51 -6.13
N TYR A 164 19.92 -0.47 -4.82
CA TYR A 164 20.87 0.11 -3.86
C TYR A 164 20.96 -0.61 -2.52
N SER A 165 19.89 -1.30 -2.07
CA SER A 165 19.93 -2.04 -0.80
C SER A 165 18.80 -3.06 -0.69
N ASP A 166 19.14 -4.30 -0.37
CA ASP A 166 18.18 -5.35 -0.04
C ASP A 166 17.52 -5.14 1.33
N GLU A 167 18.10 -4.30 2.19
CA GLU A 167 17.52 -3.97 3.49
C GLU A 167 16.22 -3.17 3.32
N VAL A 168 16.13 -2.38 2.25
CA VAL A 168 14.91 -1.63 1.92
C VAL A 168 13.98 -2.51 1.10
N ASN A 169 12.99 -3.08 1.79
CA ASN A 169 11.93 -3.89 1.19
C ASN A 169 12.45 -5.06 0.34
N GLY A 170 13.57 -5.68 0.71
CA GLY A 170 14.14 -6.80 -0.06
C GLY A 170 14.68 -6.40 -1.43
N GLY A 171 14.98 -5.12 -1.64
CA GLY A 171 15.39 -4.59 -2.94
C GLY A 171 14.21 -4.20 -3.84
N TYR A 172 12.98 -4.57 -3.53
CA TYR A 172 11.81 -4.28 -4.37
C TYR A 172 11.28 -2.87 -4.11
N TYR A 173 11.16 -2.07 -5.16
CA TYR A 173 10.48 -0.78 -5.13
C TYR A 173 9.02 -0.90 -5.56
N TRP A 174 8.76 -1.67 -6.61
CA TRP A 174 7.43 -1.85 -7.18
C TRP A 174 7.28 -3.22 -7.84
N VAL A 175 6.04 -3.68 -8.02
CA VAL A 175 5.70 -4.86 -8.81
C VAL A 175 4.40 -4.64 -9.56
N ASP A 176 4.18 -5.39 -10.64
CA ASP A 176 2.90 -5.39 -11.38
C ASP A 176 2.68 -6.73 -12.08
N ASP A 177 1.43 -7.03 -12.41
CA ASP A 177 1.06 -8.12 -13.31
C ASP A 177 0.68 -7.53 -14.69
N ILE A 178 1.49 -7.83 -15.68
CA ILE A 178 1.34 -7.32 -17.04
C ILE A 178 1.20 -8.50 -18.00
N ALA A 179 0.15 -8.47 -18.83
CA ALA A 179 -0.02 -9.51 -19.84
C ALA A 179 1.17 -9.56 -20.82
N ILE A 180 1.52 -10.77 -21.26
CA ILE A 180 2.59 -10.99 -22.22
C ILE A 180 2.38 -10.18 -23.51
N HIS A 181 3.46 -9.67 -24.09
CA HIS A 181 3.46 -8.86 -25.31
C HIS A 181 2.62 -7.57 -25.22
N GLN A 182 2.40 -7.05 -24.00
CA GLN A 182 1.81 -5.72 -23.78
C GLN A 182 2.87 -4.71 -23.35
N LYS A 183 2.58 -3.43 -23.61
CA LYS A 183 3.32 -2.32 -23.00
C LYS A 183 2.92 -2.21 -21.53
N ILE A 184 3.88 -1.81 -20.70
CA ILE A 184 3.60 -1.38 -19.34
C ILE A 184 2.91 -0.02 -19.41
N LYS A 185 1.67 0.06 -18.94
CA LYS A 185 0.91 1.31 -18.91
C LYS A 185 1.10 2.08 -17.61
N THR A 186 1.25 1.35 -16.52
CA THR A 186 1.34 1.92 -15.18
C THR A 186 2.79 2.04 -14.79
N ILE A 187 3.28 3.26 -14.85
CA ILE A 187 4.64 3.61 -14.49
C ILE A 187 4.64 3.95 -12.99
N PRO A 188 5.50 3.31 -12.17
CA PRO A 188 5.63 3.66 -10.76
C PRO A 188 6.01 5.14 -10.60
N TYR A 189 5.69 5.71 -9.44
CA TYR A 189 6.25 7.01 -9.07
C TYR A 189 7.79 6.96 -9.09
N GLU A 190 8.43 8.09 -9.34
CA GLU A 190 9.90 8.12 -9.34
C GLU A 190 10.43 7.77 -7.94
N PRO A 191 11.30 6.75 -7.83
CA PRO A 191 11.89 6.39 -6.54
C PRO A 191 12.78 7.53 -6.05
N LYS A 192 12.80 7.75 -4.74
CA LYS A 192 13.64 8.77 -4.10
C LYS A 192 14.76 8.09 -3.30
N ARG A 193 15.97 8.65 -3.40
CA ARG A 193 17.13 8.25 -2.61
C ARG A 193 17.92 9.50 -2.22
N GLU A 194 18.13 9.70 -0.92
CA GLU A 194 18.85 10.87 -0.41
C GLU A 194 20.26 10.96 -1.01
N GLY A 195 20.64 12.14 -1.51
CA GLY A 195 21.94 12.36 -2.16
C GLY A 195 22.03 11.93 -3.63
N TYR A 196 20.97 11.34 -4.22
CA TYR A 196 20.99 10.84 -5.60
C TYR A 196 19.83 11.38 -6.44
N LEU A 197 20.03 11.41 -7.76
CA LEU A 197 19.01 11.59 -8.78
C LEU A 197 18.66 10.24 -9.40
N PHE A 198 17.39 10.05 -9.72
CA PHE A 198 16.91 8.85 -10.43
C PHE A 198 17.20 8.99 -11.94
N GLY A 199 17.97 8.06 -12.51
CA GLY A 199 18.39 8.08 -13.93
C GLY A 199 17.44 7.35 -14.89
N GLY A 200 16.60 6.47 -14.34
CA GLY A 200 15.64 5.67 -15.08
C GLY A 200 15.66 4.20 -14.69
N TRP A 201 14.88 3.42 -15.43
CA TRP A 201 14.74 1.98 -15.27
C TRP A 201 15.53 1.24 -16.35
N TYR A 202 16.29 0.22 -15.96
CA TYR A 202 17.18 -0.54 -16.84
C TYR A 202 16.93 -2.04 -16.73
N THR A 203 17.24 -2.81 -17.76
CA THR A 203 16.97 -4.26 -17.77
C THR A 203 17.99 -5.10 -17.01
N GLU A 204 19.05 -4.48 -16.50
CA GLU A 204 20.09 -5.13 -15.72
C GLU A 204 20.66 -4.21 -14.62
N PRO A 205 21.22 -4.77 -13.54
CA PRO A 205 21.73 -4.00 -12.40
C PRO A 205 22.82 -2.99 -12.75
N GLU A 206 23.61 -3.25 -13.79
CA GLU A 206 24.69 -2.39 -14.27
C GLU A 206 24.19 -1.11 -14.99
N CYS A 207 22.88 -1.04 -15.26
CA CYS A 207 22.23 0.12 -15.89
C CYS A 207 22.83 0.51 -17.25
N VAL A 208 22.93 -0.43 -18.18
CA VAL A 208 23.45 -0.17 -19.55
C VAL A 208 22.31 0.02 -20.56
N ASN A 209 21.29 -0.81 -20.50
CA ASN A 209 20.14 -0.85 -21.41
C ASN A 209 18.91 -0.28 -20.71
N LYS A 210 18.58 0.97 -21.05
CA LYS A 210 17.42 1.66 -20.50
C LYS A 210 16.13 1.09 -21.09
N TRP A 211 15.14 0.84 -20.23
CA TRP A 211 13.80 0.47 -20.63
C TRP A 211 13.02 1.71 -21.09
N ASP A 212 12.49 1.66 -22.31
CA ASP A 212 11.64 2.71 -22.89
C ASP A 212 10.16 2.30 -22.79
N PHE A 213 9.43 2.89 -21.83
CA PHE A 213 7.99 2.63 -21.63
C PHE A 213 7.12 3.01 -22.85
N ALA A 214 7.60 3.86 -23.75
CA ALA A 214 6.87 4.24 -24.94
C ALA A 214 6.98 3.19 -26.06
N THR A 215 8.09 2.43 -26.14
CA THR A 215 8.35 1.49 -27.24
C THR A 215 8.41 0.04 -26.82
N ASP A 216 8.96 -0.25 -25.63
CA ASP A 216 9.28 -1.59 -25.21
C ASP A 216 8.02 -2.36 -24.76
N ILE A 217 8.07 -3.67 -24.97
CA ILE A 217 6.98 -4.59 -24.67
C ILE A 217 7.48 -5.67 -23.71
N LYS A 218 6.65 -6.04 -22.72
CA LYS A 218 6.97 -7.17 -21.85
C LYS A 218 7.02 -8.45 -22.69
N GLY A 219 8.13 -9.18 -22.59
CA GLY A 219 8.27 -10.50 -23.22
C GLY A 219 7.44 -11.59 -22.54
N THR A 220 7.78 -12.85 -22.85
CA THR A 220 7.17 -14.02 -22.21
C THR A 220 7.64 -14.20 -20.78
N ASP A 221 8.93 -13.97 -20.54
CA ASP A 221 9.57 -14.17 -19.25
C ASP A 221 9.24 -13.01 -18.29
N ASP A 222 9.49 -13.24 -17.00
CA ASP A 222 9.38 -12.20 -15.99
C ASP A 222 10.35 -11.05 -16.30
N LEU A 223 9.87 -9.82 -16.15
CA LEU A 223 10.68 -8.62 -16.40
C LEU A 223 11.14 -8.04 -15.07
N ILE A 224 12.44 -7.82 -14.94
CA ILE A 224 13.04 -7.12 -13.80
C ILE A 224 13.69 -5.85 -14.32
N LEU A 225 13.30 -4.72 -13.72
CA LEU A 225 13.85 -3.40 -14.02
C LEU A 225 14.63 -2.88 -12.81
N TYR A 226 15.78 -2.27 -13.05
CA TYR A 226 16.70 -1.79 -12.01
C TYR A 226 16.81 -0.28 -12.08
N ALA A 227 16.69 0.39 -10.93
CA ALA A 227 16.84 1.83 -10.84
C ALA A 227 18.30 2.26 -11.04
N GLU A 228 18.53 3.26 -11.88
CA GLU A 228 19.82 3.95 -11.93
C GLU A 228 19.86 5.12 -10.94
N TRP A 229 20.98 5.27 -10.26
CA TRP A 229 21.22 6.35 -9.30
C TRP A 229 22.47 7.16 -9.63
N ILE A 230 22.27 8.46 -9.86
CA ILE A 230 23.34 9.41 -10.18
C ILE A 230 23.61 10.27 -8.94
N ILE A 231 24.86 10.36 -8.50
CA ILE A 231 25.26 11.20 -7.35
C ILE A 231 24.96 12.68 -7.67
N LYS A 232 24.34 13.40 -6.73
CA LYS A 232 24.07 14.84 -6.83
C LYS A 232 25.33 15.70 -6.75
#